data_AF-A0A1S6YBC7-F1
#
_entry.id   AF-A0A1S6YBC7-F1
#
_cell.length_a   1.000
_cell.length_b   1.000
_cell.length_c   1.000
_cell.angle_alpha   90.00
_cell.angle_beta   90.00
_cell.angle_gamma   90.00
#
_symmetry.space_group_name_H-M   'P 1'
#
loop_
_entity.id
_entity.type
_entity.pdbx_description
1 polymer ?
#
loop_
_entity_poly.entity_id
_entity_poly.type
_entity_poly.pdbx_seq_one_letter_code
_entity_poly.pdbx_strand_id
1 'polypeptide(L)'
;MIKRAAIATLAFLIALPSLYWLLSEAAVMFEMASTGAKSRAELADDFGLGIIGLFVVVPATVIGAVTIASFICWKMRPRRRY
;
A
#
# COMPACT_ATOMS: atom_id res chain seq x y z
N MET A 1 -3.74 -2.69 -26.92
CA MET A 1 -2.80 -2.67 -25.77
C MET A 1 -3.02 -1.46 -24.87
N ILE A 2 -3.19 -0.24 -25.42
CA ILE A 2 -3.42 1.00 -24.67
C ILE A 2 -4.55 0.90 -23.62
N LYS A 3 -5.72 0.34 -23.95
CA LYS A 3 -6.83 0.21 -22.99
C LYS A 3 -6.46 -0.58 -21.73
N ARG A 4 -5.68 -1.66 -21.87
CA ARG A 4 -5.23 -2.48 -20.73
C ARG A 4 -4.20 -1.74 -19.89
N ALA A 5 -3.27 -1.05 -20.53
CA ALA A 5 -2.29 -0.21 -19.85
C ALA A 5 -3.01 0.88 -19.03
N ALA A 6 -3.95 1.60 -19.64
CA ALA A 6 -4.73 2.64 -18.96
C ALA A 6 -5.48 2.11 -17.72
N ILE A 7 -6.13 0.94 -17.83
CA ILE A 7 -6.83 0.33 -16.69
C ILE A 7 -5.85 -0.10 -15.59
N ALA A 8 -4.70 -0.66 -15.96
CA ALA A 8 -3.66 -1.05 -15.00
C ALA A 8 -3.08 0.16 -14.27
N THR A 9 -2.81 1.24 -15.01
CA THR A 9 -2.35 2.51 -14.45
C THR A 9 -3.41 3.08 -13.50
N LEU A 10 -4.69 3.07 -13.89
CA LEU A 10 -5.76 3.53 -13.00
C LEU A 10 -5.86 2.68 -11.73
N ALA A 11 -5.78 1.36 -11.87
CA ALA A 11 -5.77 0.45 -10.73
C ALA A 11 -4.59 0.71 -9.79
N PHE A 12 -3.39 0.92 -10.34
CA PHE A 12 -2.21 1.30 -9.57
C PHE A 12 -2.42 2.63 -8.84
N LEU A 13 -2.91 3.66 -9.52
CA LEU A 13 -3.15 4.99 -8.96
C LEU A 13 -4.21 5.00 -7.86
N ILE A 14 -5.17 4.08 -7.89
CA ILE A 14 -6.16 3.91 -6.82
C ILE A 14 -5.56 3.09 -5.67
N ALA A 15 -4.87 1.99 -5.98
CA ALA A 15 -4.31 1.09 -4.98
C ALA A 15 -3.22 1.75 -4.14
N LEU A 16 -2.36 2.57 -4.75
CA LEU A 16 -1.22 3.20 -4.09
C LEU A 16 -1.63 4.06 -2.87
N PRO A 17 -2.49 5.10 -3.00
CA PRO A 17 -2.91 5.88 -1.83
C PRO A 17 -3.76 5.07 -0.85
N SER A 18 -4.55 4.11 -1.33
CA SER A 18 -5.40 3.28 -0.47
C SER A 18 -4.58 2.37 0.44
N LEU A 19 -3.57 1.70 -0.12
CA LEU A 19 -2.65 0.84 0.63
C LEU A 19 -1.75 1.66 1.54
N TYR A 20 -1.27 2.81 1.07
CA TYR A 20 -0.47 3.71 1.90
C TYR A 20 -1.21 4.11 3.17
N TRP A 21 -2.47 4.54 3.03
CA TRP A 21 -3.29 4.92 4.16
C TRP A 21 -3.53 3.73 5.11
N LEU A 22 -3.94 2.58 4.58
CA LEU A 22 -4.22 1.39 5.38
C LEU A 22 -3.00 0.90 6.17
N LEU A 23 -1.84 0.83 5.51
CA LEU A 23 -0.60 0.37 6.13
C LEU A 23 -0.03 1.40 7.12
N SER A 24 -0.20 2.69 6.85
CA SER A 24 0.17 3.76 7.80
C SER A 24 -0.67 3.67 9.07
N GLU A 25 -1.98 3.46 8.93
CA GLU A 25 -2.87 3.27 10.08
C GLU A 25 -2.49 2.01 10.88
N ALA A 26 -2.19 0.91 10.19
CA ALA A 26 -1.71 -0.31 10.84
C ALA A 26 -0.38 -0.09 11.60
N ALA A 27 0.56 0.65 11.01
CA ALA A 27 1.83 1.00 11.64
C ALA A 27 1.63 1.87 12.90
N VAL A 28 0.74 2.86 12.84
CA VAL A 28 0.38 3.68 14.00
C VAL A 28 -0.22 2.82 15.11
N MET A 29 -1.18 1.94 14.78
CA MET A 29 -1.79 1.05 15.76
C MET A 29 -0.78 0.08 16.39
N PHE A 30 0.15 -0.45 15.58
CA PHE A 30 1.23 -1.30 16.06
C PHE A 30 2.16 -0.55 17.01
N GLU A 31 2.62 0.64 16.63
CA GLU A 31 3.52 1.43 17.46
C GLU A 31 2.85 1.87 18.77
N MET A 32 1.60 2.34 18.74
CA MET A 32 0.81 2.64 19.95
C MET A 32 0.71 1.44 20.89
N ALA A 33 0.45 0.26 20.34
CA ALA A 33 0.36 -0.97 21.13
C ALA A 33 1.72 -1.39 21.72
N SER A 34 2.82 -1.17 20.99
CA SER A 34 4.17 -1.58 21.41
C SER A 34 4.80 -0.64 22.45
N THR A 35 4.54 0.66 22.33
CA THR A 35 5.11 1.70 23.19
C THR A 35 4.19 2.08 24.35
N GLY A 36 2.89 1.76 24.25
CA GLY A 36 1.86 2.19 25.20
C GLY A 36 1.40 3.63 25.01
N ALA A 37 1.75 4.27 23.89
CA ALA A 37 1.33 5.63 23.57
C ALA A 37 -0.20 5.75 23.52
N LYS A 38 -0.74 6.80 24.16
CA LYS A 38 -2.19 7.03 24.23
C LYS A 38 -2.70 7.87 23.07
N SER A 39 -1.80 8.54 22.34
CA SER A 39 -2.16 9.41 21.22
C SER A 39 -1.12 9.37 20.11
N ARG A 40 -1.53 9.73 18.88
CA ARG A 40 -0.62 9.85 17.72
C ARG A 40 0.40 10.98 17.89
N ALA A 41 0.08 11.99 18.69
CA ALA A 41 0.97 13.10 18.95
C ALA A 41 2.19 12.65 19.76
N GLU A 42 2.02 11.71 20.69
CA GLU A 42 3.13 11.12 21.45
C GLU A 42 4.10 10.32 20.57
N LEU A 43 3.60 9.79 19.44
CA LEU A 43 4.39 9.05 18.46
C LEU A 43 5.08 9.94 17.42
N ALA A 44 4.72 11.22 17.33
CA ALA A 44 5.27 12.12 16.32
C ALA A 44 6.77 12.43 16.57
N ASP A 45 7.19 12.38 17.83
CA ASP A 45 8.58 12.56 18.25
C ASP A 45 9.38 11.23 18.25
N ASP A 46 8.73 10.10 17.94
CA ASP A 46 9.37 8.79 17.93
C ASP A 46 9.92 8.43 16.53
N PHE A 47 11.22 8.12 16.49
CA PHE A 47 11.86 7.61 15.28
C PHE A 47 11.32 6.23 14.87
N GLY A 48 10.77 5.44 15.79
CA GLY A 48 10.22 4.10 15.53
C GLY A 48 9.14 4.12 14.44
N LEU A 49 8.15 4.99 14.59
CA LEU A 49 7.10 5.19 13.59
C LEU A 49 7.66 5.65 12.24
N GLY A 50 8.66 6.54 12.26
CA GLY A 50 9.35 7.01 11.05
C GLY A 50 10.11 5.89 10.31
N ILE A 51 10.79 5.02 11.05
CA ILE A 51 11.52 3.86 10.51
C ILE A 51 10.54 2.85 9.89
N ILE A 52 9.44 2.52 10.58
CA ILE A 52 8.41 1.63 10.03
C ILE A 52 7.77 2.26 8.79
N GLY A 53 7.47 3.55 8.83
CA GLY A 53 6.97 4.30 7.68
C GLY A 53 7.87 4.14 6.45
N LEU A 54 9.17 4.38 6.62
CA LEU A 54 10.13 4.38 5.52
C LEU A 54 10.46 2.98 5.00
N PHE A 55 10.72 2.02 5.89
CA PHE A 55 11.24 0.71 5.52
C PHE A 55 10.18 -0.38 5.34
N VAL A 56 8.97 -0.17 5.87
CA VAL A 56 7.89 -1.16 5.79
C VAL A 56 6.72 -0.60 4.99
N VAL A 57 6.14 0.52 5.42
CA VAL A 57 4.92 1.06 4.81
C VAL A 57 5.15 1.46 3.36
N VAL A 58 6.20 2.24 3.06
CA VAL A 58 6.48 2.69 1.69
C VAL A 58 6.75 1.51 0.74
N PRO A 59 7.67 0.57 1.04
CA PRO A 59 7.91 -0.58 0.16
C PRO A 59 6.69 -1.50 0.00
N ALA A 60 6.00 -1.83 1.09
CA ALA A 60 4.83 -2.70 1.05
C ALA A 60 3.69 -2.08 0.24
N THR A 61 3.50 -0.77 0.33
CA THR A 61 2.53 -0.01 -0.47
C THR A 61 2.82 -0.16 -1.97
N VAL A 62 4.07 0.07 -2.38
CA VAL A 62 4.47 -0.02 -3.79
C VAL A 62 4.30 -1.46 -4.30
N ILE A 63 4.79 -2.44 -3.54
CA ILE A 63 4.68 -3.87 -3.91
C ILE A 63 3.21 -4.27 -4.03
N GLY A 64 2.38 -3.88 -3.07
CA GLY A 64 0.94 -4.17 -3.06
C GLY A 64 0.22 -3.53 -4.26
N ALA A 65 0.50 -2.26 -4.56
CA ALA A 65 -0.10 -1.55 -5.68
C ALA A 65 0.30 -2.17 -7.04
N VAL A 66 1.58 -2.53 -7.20
CA VAL A 66 2.06 -3.24 -8.40
C VAL A 66 1.40 -4.61 -8.52
N THR A 67 1.27 -5.35 -7.41
CA THR A 67 0.63 -6.67 -7.39
C THR A 67 -0.83 -6.59 -7.82
N ILE A 68 -1.59 -5.63 -7.28
CA ILE A 68 -2.99 -5.40 -7.64
C ILE A 68 -3.12 -5.03 -9.12
N ALA A 69 -2.33 -4.08 -9.60
CA ALA A 69 -2.35 -3.67 -11.00
C ALA A 69 -2.00 -4.83 -11.96
N SER A 70 -1.00 -5.64 -11.59
CA SER A 70 -0.57 -6.83 -12.34
C SER A 70 -1.66 -7.91 -12.36
N PHE A 71 -2.31 -8.15 -11.23
CA PHE A 71 -3.41 -9.11 -11.10
C PHE A 71 -4.61 -8.71 -11.97
N ILE A 72 -4.98 -7.43 -11.96
CA ILE A 72 -6.06 -6.88 -12.80
C ILE A 72 -5.70 -7.04 -14.29
N CYS A 73 -4.46 -6.70 -14.67
CA CYS A 73 -3.96 -6.93 -16.03
C CYS A 73 -4.03 -8.40 -16.45
N TRP A 74 -3.64 -9.32 -15.57
CA TRP A 74 -3.68 -10.76 -15.83
C TRP A 74 -5.11 -11.25 -16.04
N LYS A 75 -6.05 -10.85 -15.17
CA LYS A 75 -7.48 -11.20 -15.28
C LYS A 75 -8.12 -10.71 -16.58
N MET A 76 -7.62 -9.62 -17.15
CA MET A 76 -8.09 -9.05 -18.43
C MET A 76 -7.47 -9.69 -19.67
N ARG A 77 -6.53 -10.64 -19.53
CA ARG A 77 -6.02 -11.39 -20.68
C ARG A 77 -7.16 -12.21 -21.29
N PRO A 78 -7.30 -12.24 -22.63
CA PRO A 78 -8.33 -13.05 -23.24
C PRO A 78 -7.97 -14.51 -22.95
N ARG A 79 -8.89 -15.27 -22.34
CA ARG A 79 -8.77 -16.72 -22.34
C ARG A 79 -8.71 -17.13 -23.81
N ARG A 80 -7.58 -17.65 -24.28
CA ARG A 80 -7.52 -18.30 -25.59
C ARG A 80 -8.56 -19.42 -25.53
N ARG A 81 -9.71 -19.21 -26.17
CA ARG A 81 -10.63 -20.30 -26.50
C ARG A 81 -9.87 -21.11 -27.55
N TYR A 82 -9.31 -22.23 -27.11
CA TYR A 82 -9.03 -23.34 -28.00
C TYR A 82 -10.37 -23.99 -28.36
#